data_AF-A0A916YK72-F1
#
_entry.id   AF-A0A916YK72-F1
#
_cell.length_a   1.000
_cell.length_b   1.000
_cell.length_c   1.000
_cell.angle_alpha   90.00
_cell.angle_beta   90.00
_cell.angle_gamma   90.00
#
_symmetry.space_group_name_H-M   'P 1'
#
loop_
_entity.id
_entity.type
_entity.pdbx_description
1 polymer ?
#
loop_
_entity_poly.entity_id
_entity_poly.type
_entity_poly.pdbx_seq_one_letter_code
_entity_poly.pdbx_strand_id
1 'polypeptide(L)'
;MERNKQAYLETIDNYAQIIAELPQFLDNADDTIHEIASKIDISFSALSNKKHGRRDWKYEEVNKLMELLGNEKQKEVAKNYILIVNDILPIIQENGIRFSFIFEKAGMTVGNYQVRSKSISAWDVSEVRRIIDALKF
;
A
#
# COMPACT_ATOMS: atom_id res chain seq x y z
N MET A 1 6.08 14.54 -6.37
CA MET A 1 5.46 15.02 -5.12
C MET A 1 6.54 15.64 -4.27
N GLU A 2 6.36 16.86 -3.77
CA GLU A 2 7.29 17.46 -2.81
C GLU A 2 7.20 16.71 -1.47
N ARG A 3 8.33 16.51 -0.78
CA ARG A 3 8.39 15.78 0.49
C ARG A 3 7.75 16.60 1.59
N ASN A 4 6.47 16.36 1.83
CA ASN A 4 5.70 16.99 2.89
C ASN A 4 5.09 15.89 3.78
N LYS A 5 5.51 15.84 5.05
CA LYS A 5 5.10 14.79 5.99
C LYS A 5 3.59 14.68 6.14
N GLN A 6 2.88 15.81 6.24
CA GLN A 6 1.44 15.81 6.41
C GLN A 6 0.74 15.24 5.16
N ALA A 7 1.17 15.64 3.96
CA ALA A 7 0.66 15.10 2.71
C ALA A 7 0.93 13.59 2.56
N TYR A 8 2.08 13.11 3.06
CA TYR A 8 2.40 11.69 3.07
C TYR A 8 1.45 10.91 3.99
N LEU A 9 1.24 11.39 5.22
CA LEU A 9 0.33 10.75 6.17
C LEU A 9 -1.10 10.72 5.62
N GLU A 10 -1.57 11.81 5.03
CA GLU A 10 -2.87 11.87 4.37
C GLU A 10 -2.98 10.87 3.21
N THR A 11 -1.94 10.74 2.39
CA THR A 11 -1.93 9.76 1.29
C THR A 11 -1.98 8.33 1.83
N ILE A 12 -1.22 8.02 2.89
CA ILE A 12 -1.22 6.71 3.53
C ILE A 12 -2.60 6.39 4.13
N ASP A 13 -3.21 7.34 4.82
CA ASP A 13 -4.53 7.17 5.44
C ASP A 13 -5.63 7.01 4.36
N ASN A 14 -5.56 7.77 3.26
CA ASN A 14 -6.45 7.59 2.11
C ASN A 14 -6.25 6.24 1.43
N TYR A 15 -5.00 5.75 1.32
CA TYR A 15 -4.72 4.44 0.75
C TYR A 15 -5.25 3.30 1.63
N ALA A 16 -5.14 3.43 2.95
CA ALA A 16 -5.76 2.50 3.90
C ALA A 16 -7.28 2.46 3.73
N GLN A 17 -7.91 3.63 3.55
CA GLN A 17 -9.35 3.74 3.29
C GLN A 17 -9.75 3.04 1.99
N ILE A 18 -8.99 3.22 0.90
CA ILE A 18 -9.22 2.50 -0.36
C ILE A 18 -9.24 0.99 -0.13
N ILE A 19 -8.26 0.44 0.59
CA ILE A 19 -8.19 -0.99 0.88
C ILE A 19 -9.43 -1.47 1.64
N ALA A 20 -9.89 -0.70 2.63
CA ALA A 20 -11.08 -1.02 3.41
C ALA A 20 -12.36 -1.00 2.56
N GLU A 21 -12.42 -0.16 1.53
CA GLU A 21 -13.56 0.00 0.63
C GLU A 21 -13.56 -0.98 -0.55
N LEU A 22 -12.44 -1.66 -0.84
CA LEU A 22 -12.32 -2.60 -1.96
C LEU A 22 -13.44 -3.65 -2.04
N PRO A 23 -13.89 -4.30 -0.95
CA PRO A 23 -15.00 -5.24 -1.03
C PRO A 23 -16.27 -4.61 -1.59
N GLN A 24 -16.58 -3.37 -1.18
CA GLN A 24 -17.74 -2.63 -1.64
C GLN A 24 -17.60 -2.20 -3.10
N PHE A 25 -16.39 -1.83 -3.55
CA PHE A 25 -16.15 -1.55 -4.97
C PHE A 25 -16.35 -2.78 -5.84
N LEU A 26 -15.95 -3.96 -5.35
CA LEU A 26 -16.17 -5.21 -6.05
C LEU A 26 -17.65 -5.63 -6.07
N ASP A 27 -18.41 -5.30 -5.02
CA ASP A 27 -19.86 -5.58 -4.96
C ASP A 27 -20.69 -4.65 -5.86
N ASN A 28 -20.22 -3.42 -6.08
CA ASN A 28 -20.90 -2.42 -6.90
C ASN A 28 -20.38 -2.36 -8.34
N ALA A 29 -19.40 -3.19 -8.71
CA ALA A 29 -18.86 -3.22 -10.06
C ALA A 29 -19.87 -3.82 -11.04
N ASP A 30 -19.91 -3.27 -12.26
CA ASP A 30 -20.74 -3.82 -13.34
C ASP A 30 -20.26 -5.21 -13.77
N ASP A 31 -18.94 -5.44 -13.71
CA ASP A 31 -18.32 -6.72 -14.01
C ASP A 31 -18.51 -7.72 -12.86
N THR A 32 -18.62 -9.00 -13.20
CA THR A 32 -18.54 -10.07 -12.21
C THR A 32 -17.14 -10.15 -11.58
N ILE A 33 -17.06 -10.67 -10.36
CA ILE A 33 -15.79 -10.93 -9.70
C ILE A 33 -14.84 -11.85 -10.52
N HIS A 34 -15.38 -12.71 -11.39
CA HIS A 34 -14.57 -13.54 -12.28
C HIS A 34 -13.91 -12.70 -13.39
N GLU A 35 -14.68 -11.80 -14.01
CA GLU A 35 -14.18 -10.89 -15.05
C GLU A 35 -13.15 -9.93 -14.45
N ILE A 36 -13.42 -9.35 -13.27
CA ILE A 36 -12.48 -8.47 -12.57
C ILE A 36 -11.17 -9.20 -12.28
N ALA A 37 -11.24 -10.43 -11.73
CA ALA A 37 -10.06 -11.23 -11.45
C ALA A 37 -9.21 -11.46 -12.71
N SER A 38 -9.87 -11.76 -13.84
CA SER A 38 -9.21 -11.91 -15.13
C SER A 38 -8.57 -10.60 -15.61
N LYS A 39 -9.25 -9.45 -15.47
CA LYS A 39 -8.75 -8.14 -15.90
C LYS A 39 -7.53 -7.67 -15.11
N ILE A 40 -7.45 -8.00 -13.82
CA ILE A 40 -6.30 -7.66 -12.97
C ILE A 40 -5.22 -8.76 -12.90
N ASP A 41 -5.41 -9.85 -13.66
CA ASP A 41 -4.48 -10.99 -13.77
C ASP A 41 -4.21 -11.69 -12.42
N ILE A 42 -5.28 -12.03 -11.70
CA ILE A 42 -5.22 -12.92 -10.53
C ILE A 42 -6.30 -13.99 -10.62
N SER A 43 -6.13 -15.09 -9.89
CA SER A 43 -7.17 -16.12 -9.86
C SER A 43 -8.43 -15.62 -9.16
N PHE A 44 -9.60 -16.06 -9.63
CA PHE A 44 -10.88 -15.81 -8.97
C PHE A 44 -10.84 -16.18 -7.47
N SER A 45 -10.26 -17.33 -7.13
CA SER A 45 -10.09 -17.76 -5.74
C SER A 45 -9.24 -16.78 -4.92
N ALA A 46 -8.18 -16.21 -5.51
CA ALA A 46 -7.38 -15.20 -4.84
C ALA A 46 -8.18 -13.92 -4.58
N LEU A 47 -8.88 -13.40 -5.60
CA LEU A 47 -9.70 -12.20 -5.46
C LEU A 47 -10.83 -12.39 -4.44
N SER A 48 -11.53 -13.53 -4.51
CA SER A 48 -12.60 -13.88 -3.58
C SER A 48 -12.09 -13.97 -2.14
N ASN A 49 -10.95 -14.62 -1.89
CA ASN A 49 -10.40 -14.69 -0.54
C ASN A 49 -10.02 -13.31 0.01
N LYS A 50 -9.49 -12.41 -0.83
CA LYS A 50 -9.13 -11.03 -0.43
C LYS A 50 -10.37 -10.20 -0.11
N LYS A 51 -11.41 -10.28 -0.93
CA LYS A 51 -12.71 -9.64 -0.68
C LYS A 51 -13.28 -10.01 0.70
N HIS A 52 -13.11 -11.27 1.12
CA HIS A 52 -13.57 -11.76 2.42
C HIS A 52 -12.55 -11.60 3.56
N GLY A 53 -11.46 -10.84 3.37
CA GLY A 53 -10.45 -10.60 4.40
C GLY A 53 -9.62 -11.82 4.78
N ARG A 54 -9.62 -12.89 3.97
CA ARG A 54 -8.84 -14.12 4.23
C ARG A 54 -7.40 -14.02 3.72
N ARG A 55 -7.08 -12.98 2.94
CA ARG A 55 -5.76 -12.68 2.38
C ARG A 55 -5.59 -11.18 2.25
N ASP A 56 -4.37 -10.71 2.50
CA ASP A 56 -4.03 -9.29 2.37
C ASP A 56 -3.98 -8.85 0.91
N TRP A 57 -4.23 -7.56 0.66
CA TRP A 57 -4.11 -6.93 -0.64
C TRP A 57 -2.67 -6.55 -0.94
N LYS A 58 -2.19 -6.87 -2.13
CA LYS A 58 -0.88 -6.40 -2.61
C LYS A 58 -1.05 -5.09 -3.36
N TYR A 59 -0.04 -4.22 -3.26
CA TYR A 59 -0.05 -2.94 -3.94
C TYR A 59 -0.39 -3.05 -5.44
N GLU A 60 0.22 -3.99 -6.18
CA GLU A 60 -0.02 -4.11 -7.62
C GLU A 60 -1.47 -4.49 -7.94
N GLU A 61 -2.11 -5.26 -7.05
CA GLU A 61 -3.52 -5.62 -7.17
C GLU A 61 -4.41 -4.41 -6.87
N VAL A 62 -4.13 -3.66 -5.80
CA VAL A 62 -4.86 -2.43 -5.47
C VAL A 62 -4.73 -1.41 -6.59
N ASN A 63 -3.52 -1.20 -7.11
CA ASN A 63 -3.28 -0.26 -8.21
C ASN A 63 -4.06 -0.66 -9.48
N LYS A 64 -4.03 -1.95 -9.86
CA LYS A 64 -4.83 -2.44 -11.00
C LYS A 64 -6.34 -2.28 -10.76
N LEU A 65 -6.81 -2.55 -9.55
CA LEU A 65 -8.22 -2.34 -9.19
C LEU A 65 -8.62 -0.87 -9.23
N MET A 66 -7.76 0.05 -8.80
CA MET A 66 -8.03 1.49 -8.89
C MET A 66 -8.00 2.00 -10.32
N GLU A 67 -7.11 1.49 -11.17
CA GLU A 67 -7.14 1.80 -12.61
C GLU A 67 -8.43 1.32 -13.27
N LEU A 68 -8.95 0.16 -12.87
CA LEU A 68 -10.17 -0.44 -13.43
C LEU A 68 -11.46 0.18 -12.89
N LEU A 69 -11.57 0.37 -11.57
CA LEU A 69 -12.80 0.69 -10.86
C LEU A 69 -12.76 2.04 -10.13
N GLY A 70 -11.56 2.57 -9.87
CA GLY A 70 -11.37 3.77 -9.07
C GLY A 70 -11.65 5.06 -9.85
N ASN A 71 -11.97 6.12 -9.12
CA ASN A 71 -11.97 7.48 -9.65
C ASN A 71 -10.54 8.06 -9.74
N GLU A 72 -10.38 9.20 -10.41
CA GLU A 72 -9.07 9.83 -10.63
C GLU A 72 -8.30 10.09 -9.33
N LYS A 73 -8.99 10.52 -8.26
CA LYS A 73 -8.37 10.75 -6.95
C LYS A 73 -7.83 9.44 -6.36
N GLN A 74 -8.59 8.36 -6.45
CA GLN A 74 -8.17 7.05 -5.91
C GLN A 74 -6.99 6.46 -6.69
N LYS A 75 -6.99 6.60 -8.02
CA LYS A 75 -5.85 6.23 -8.87
C LYS A 75 -4.59 6.98 -8.46
N GLU A 76 -4.71 8.29 -8.21
CA GLU A 76 -3.60 9.12 -7.77
C GLU A 76 -3.09 8.70 -6.38
N VAL A 77 -3.98 8.47 -5.41
CA VAL A 77 -3.61 7.98 -4.08
C VAL A 77 -2.85 6.66 -4.15
N ALA A 78 -3.33 5.70 -4.95
CA ALA A 78 -2.63 4.42 -5.14
C ALA A 78 -1.22 4.65 -5.70
N LYS A 79 -1.08 5.41 -6.79
CA LYS A 79 0.23 5.74 -7.39
C LYS A 79 1.15 6.46 -6.40
N ASN A 80 0.61 7.38 -5.62
CA ASN A 80 1.39 8.17 -4.68
C ASN A 80 1.88 7.36 -3.49
N TYR A 81 1.10 6.39 -3.02
CA TYR A 81 1.51 5.49 -1.94
C TYR A 81 2.83 4.77 -2.26
N ILE A 82 3.04 4.33 -3.51
CA ILE A 82 4.29 3.65 -3.88
C ILE A 82 5.52 4.55 -3.81
N LEU A 83 5.34 5.84 -4.13
CA LEU A 83 6.41 6.83 -4.09
C LEU A 83 6.82 7.05 -2.64
N ILE A 84 5.85 7.13 -1.72
CA ILE A 84 6.10 7.27 -0.29
C ILE A 84 6.90 6.09 0.26
N VAL A 85 6.54 4.86 -0.09
CA VAL A 85 7.31 3.68 0.37
C VAL A 85 8.74 3.71 -0.17
N ASN A 86 8.93 4.12 -1.43
CA ASN A 86 10.26 4.28 -2.03
C ASN A 86 11.08 5.41 -1.41
N ASP A 87 10.44 6.46 -0.90
CA ASP A 87 11.10 7.60 -0.27
C ASP A 87 11.58 7.33 1.17
N ILE A 88 11.13 6.25 1.83
CA ILE A 88 11.55 5.92 3.20
C ILE A 88 13.09 5.80 3.33
N LEU A 89 13.73 5.04 2.44
CA LEU A 89 15.17 4.82 2.51
C LEU A 89 15.99 6.09 2.21
N PRO A 90 15.70 6.85 1.12
CA PRO A 90 16.30 8.15 0.89
C PRO A 90 16.18 9.11 2.10
N ILE A 91 14.99 9.25 2.68
CA ILE A 91 14.78 10.15 3.84
C ILE A 91 15.65 9.73 5.01
N ILE A 92 15.75 8.43 5.30
CA ILE A 92 16.61 7.90 6.38
C ILE A 92 18.08 8.23 6.13
N GLN A 93 18.57 8.03 4.90
CA GLN A 93 19.96 8.29 4.53
C GLN A 93 20.31 9.77 4.60
N GLU A 94 19.47 10.63 4.04
CA GLU A 94 19.67 12.09 4.01
C GLU A 94 19.67 12.71 5.42
N ASN A 95 18.88 12.15 6.33
CA ASN A 95 18.79 12.61 7.72
C ASN A 95 19.81 11.94 8.66
N GLY A 96 20.70 11.07 8.15
CA GLY A 96 21.68 10.35 8.97
C GLY A 96 21.05 9.41 10.00
N ILE A 97 19.84 8.93 9.75
CA ILE A 97 19.09 8.06 10.66
C ILE A 97 19.66 6.64 10.55
N ARG A 98 19.87 5.99 11.70
CA ARG A 98 20.32 4.60 11.74
C ARG A 98 19.28 3.69 11.12
N PHE A 99 19.72 2.73 10.31
CA PHE A 99 18.85 1.75 9.68
C PHE A 99 17.97 0.95 10.67
N SER A 100 18.42 0.79 11.92
CA SER A 100 17.64 0.13 12.97
C SER A 100 16.29 0.80 13.25
N PHE A 101 16.18 2.09 12.93
CA PHE A 101 14.96 2.88 13.04
C PHE A 101 13.77 2.22 12.35
N ILE A 102 13.96 1.65 11.16
CA ILE A 102 12.86 1.01 10.41
C ILE A 102 12.28 -0.15 11.22
N PHE A 103 13.15 -1.01 11.75
CA PHE A 103 12.74 -2.19 12.53
C PHE A 103 11.99 -1.77 13.80
N GLU A 104 12.55 -0.79 14.51
CA GLU A 104 12.00 -0.27 15.77
C GLU A 104 10.61 0.35 15.57
N LYS A 105 10.42 1.14 14.52
CA LYS A 105 9.15 1.85 14.28
C LYS A 105 8.10 0.99 13.61
N ALA A 106 8.50 0.14 12.68
CA ALA A 106 7.56 -0.81 12.10
C ALA A 106 7.23 -1.97 13.04
N GLY A 107 8.01 -2.19 14.11
CA GLY A 107 7.80 -3.30 15.04
C GLY A 107 8.15 -4.65 14.39
N MET A 108 9.16 -4.67 13.51
CA MET A 108 9.52 -5.85 12.71
C MET A 108 10.93 -6.34 13.01
N THR A 109 11.18 -7.64 12.83
CA THR A 109 12.53 -8.19 12.96
C THR A 109 13.38 -7.90 11.71
N VAL A 110 14.70 -8.11 11.80
CA VAL A 110 15.60 -8.05 10.63
C VAL A 110 15.16 -9.03 9.53
N GLY A 111 14.69 -10.23 9.90
CA GLY A 111 14.18 -11.23 8.96
C GLY A 111 12.94 -10.75 8.22
N ASN A 112 12.00 -10.10 8.92
CA ASN A 112 10.82 -9.48 8.30
C ASN A 112 11.26 -8.41 7.29
N TYR A 113 12.18 -7.53 7.68
CA TYR A 113 12.66 -6.50 6.78
C TYR A 113 13.33 -7.06 5.52
N GLN A 114 14.13 -8.12 5.62
CA GLN A 114 14.72 -8.75 4.42
C GLN A 114 13.67 -9.25 3.43
N VAL A 115 12.46 -9.57 3.89
CA VAL A 115 11.33 -9.88 3.02
C VAL A 115 10.73 -8.60 2.45
N ARG A 116 10.48 -7.59 3.31
CA ARG A 116 9.92 -6.28 2.91
C ARG A 116 10.79 -5.54 1.89
N SER A 117 12.11 -5.60 2.03
CA SER A 117 13.06 -4.92 1.17
C SER A 117 13.16 -5.55 -0.23
N LYS A 118 12.66 -6.78 -0.42
CA LYS A 118 12.67 -7.46 -1.71
C LYS A 118 11.48 -7.06 -2.60
N SER A 119 10.41 -6.54 -1.99
CA SER A 119 9.17 -6.27 -2.71
C SER A 119 8.35 -5.24 -1.97
N ILE A 120 8.03 -4.13 -2.65
CA ILE A 120 7.27 -3.05 -2.04
C ILE A 120 5.87 -3.51 -1.63
N SER A 121 5.27 -4.44 -2.37
CA SER A 121 3.99 -5.05 -2.04
C SER A 121 3.99 -5.95 -0.81
N ALA A 122 5.15 -6.21 -0.21
CA ALA A 122 5.23 -6.89 1.07
C ALA A 122 5.02 -5.93 2.25
N TRP A 123 5.07 -4.60 2.06
CA TRP A 123 4.90 -3.63 3.16
C TRP A 123 3.46 -3.51 3.61
N ASP A 124 3.27 -3.58 4.93
CA ASP A 124 1.97 -3.31 5.53
C ASP A 124 1.75 -1.79 5.67
N VAL A 125 0.53 -1.33 5.41
CA VAL A 125 0.21 0.11 5.44
C VAL A 125 0.44 0.72 6.82
N SER A 126 0.17 -0.02 7.89
CA SER A 126 0.41 0.45 9.26
C SER A 126 1.91 0.53 9.58
N GLU A 127 2.74 -0.37 9.02
CA GLU A 127 4.21 -0.30 9.15
C GLU A 127 4.74 0.99 8.50
N VAL A 128 4.31 1.26 7.26
CA VAL A 128 4.69 2.47 6.51
C VAL A 128 4.26 3.73 7.25
N ARG A 129 3.01 3.75 7.74
CA ARG A 129 2.47 4.86 8.52
C ARG A 129 3.32 5.17 9.75
N ARG A 130 3.66 4.16 10.56
CA ARG A 130 4.48 4.32 11.78
C ARG A 130 5.87 4.87 11.46
N ILE A 131 6.46 4.44 10.35
CA ILE A 131 7.77 4.94 9.92
C ILE A 131 7.67 6.43 9.55
N ILE A 132 6.76 6.80 8.65
CA ILE A 132 6.59 8.19 8.21
C ILE A 132 6.26 9.12 9.39
N ASP A 133 5.37 8.68 10.28
CA ASP A 133 4.99 9.44 11.47
C ASP A 133 6.18 9.70 12.41
N ALA A 134 7.13 8.76 12.49
CA ALA A 134 8.32 8.90 13.32
C ALA A 134 9.45 9.71 12.65
N LEU A 135 9.46 9.83 11.32
CA LEU A 135 10.48 10.58 10.58
C LEU A 135 10.30 12.10 10.79
N LYS A 136 11.41 12.82 10.72
CA LYS A 136 11.46 14.29 10.79
C LYS A 136 11.97 14.82 9.45
N PHE A 137 11.06 15.33 8.62
CA PHE A 137 11.31 16.01 7.35
C PHE A 137 10.11 16.90 7.01
#